data_AF-A0A960SYM4-F1
#
_entry.id   AF-A0A960SYM4-F1
#
_cell.length_a   1.000
_cell.length_b   1.000
_cell.length_c   1.000
_cell.angle_alpha   90.00
_cell.angle_beta   90.00
_cell.angle_gamma   90.00
#
_symmetry.space_group_name_H-M   'P 1'
#
loop_
_entity.id
_entity.type
_entity.pdbx_description
1 polymer ?
#
loop_
_entity_poly.entity_id
_entity_poly.type
_entity_poly.pdbx_seq_one_letter_code
_entity_poly.pdbx_strand_id
1 'polypeptide(L)'
;MIRRRFLLLLAAIAVSQSSCVAPIRVKVVDPPPPDHRISDTALEGYRKLSAKDPLAAAGRLLDGIRACQNRVAKGEPGAVGDYNYLVARFVTQLERAGVEPWGANYELRGNSTVYQLTGRDPSGFGIGDRELLPTDRLEFAGKYSVPERILKNGVGAPVVSADRTKVDYIHMREGMEARYRAATALVRIDGTRATLELLDPFAVERVSFAGKTRTVAMDYSSTVSLAVSRDRVDKLGFARALNPQRYAGTARLTFAQPYDPQRIPVLLVHGLNDTPATWLPMYLGLIQDPEIRDRYQFWVFSYPSGYPFPYSAGLLRKELDRVNAAHPDHKDIVIVGHSMGGMISRMMVCDSEDTIWRGMFGKPPAETKITGSSRKLLEEALLFNARSEIDRAIFICAPHRGSDLATNWIGRLGSRLVRAPQLISDVTTTAINLVTVDPAGLQLQRAPNSIDTLAPNNRMVRATAALHIRDSIPYHSIMGDRGKGDTPDSSDGVVAYWSSHLDGAVSEKVVPYHHSSHQHPDAIAEVRRILKMHAAGR
;
A
#
# COMPACT_ATOMS: atom_id res chain seq x y z
N MET A 1 20.55 37.29 7.09
CA MET A 1 19.73 36.83 8.24
C MET A 1 18.61 35.84 7.83
N ILE A 2 17.85 36.11 6.77
CA ILE A 2 16.74 35.26 6.26
C ILE A 2 17.19 33.84 5.85
N ARG A 3 18.33 33.71 5.17
CA ARG A 3 18.90 32.43 4.71
C ARG A 3 19.24 31.44 5.84
N ARG A 4 19.65 31.96 7.01
CA ARG A 4 20.04 31.18 8.19
C ARG A 4 18.81 30.70 8.98
N ARG A 5 17.78 31.56 9.11
CA ARG A 5 16.46 31.19 9.66
C ARG A 5 15.71 30.19 8.76
N PHE A 6 15.87 30.30 7.44
CA PHE A 6 15.33 29.36 6.46
C PHE A 6 16.00 27.98 6.51
N LEU A 7 17.33 27.91 6.63
CA LEU A 7 18.06 26.64 6.84
C LEU A 7 17.68 25.97 8.17
N LEU A 8 17.45 26.75 9.22
CA LEU A 8 16.96 26.24 10.51
C LEU A 8 15.51 25.73 10.44
N LEU A 9 14.65 26.34 9.62
CA LEU A 9 13.25 25.90 9.42
C LEU A 9 13.15 24.68 8.50
N LEU A 10 13.95 24.60 7.42
CA LEU A 10 14.08 23.38 6.63
C LEU A 10 14.72 22.26 7.43
N ALA A 11 15.70 22.55 8.28
CA ALA A 11 16.22 21.58 9.24
C ALA A 11 15.14 21.19 10.24
N ALA A 12 14.25 22.09 10.69
CA ALA A 12 13.13 21.75 11.58
C ALA A 12 12.04 20.91 10.88
N ILE A 13 11.70 21.19 9.61
CA ILE A 13 10.73 20.42 8.83
C ILE A 13 11.33 19.06 8.43
N ALA A 14 12.58 19.05 7.98
CA ALA A 14 13.33 17.81 7.80
C ALA A 14 13.51 17.07 9.14
N VAL A 15 13.65 17.72 10.29
CA VAL A 15 13.68 17.01 11.59
C VAL A 15 12.27 16.53 12.00
N SER A 16 11.21 17.21 11.58
CA SER A 16 9.81 16.83 11.85
C SER A 16 9.25 15.74 10.92
N GLN A 17 9.73 15.65 9.67
CA GLN A 17 9.30 14.67 8.65
C GLN A 17 10.37 13.64 8.30
N SER A 18 11.65 13.96 8.52
CA SER A 18 12.73 12.98 8.69
C SER A 18 12.88 12.68 10.17
N SER A 19 11.76 12.43 10.86
CA SER A 19 11.84 11.66 12.09
C SER A 19 12.57 10.36 11.73
N CYS A 20 13.74 10.10 12.32
CA CYS A 20 14.42 8.80 12.18
C CYS A 20 13.50 7.63 12.54
N VAL A 21 12.41 7.92 13.27
CA VAL A 21 11.35 7.02 13.67
C VAL A 21 10.48 6.64 12.48
N ALA A 22 10.42 5.33 12.19
CA ALA A 22 9.54 4.76 11.19
C ALA A 22 8.07 5.07 11.52
N PRO A 23 7.18 5.24 10.51
CA PRO A 23 5.76 5.50 10.73
C PRO A 23 5.07 4.38 11.52
N ILE A 24 5.60 3.16 11.39
CA ILE A 24 5.35 2.03 12.27
C ILE A 24 6.69 1.43 12.63
N ARG A 25 6.89 1.19 13.92
CA ARG A 25 7.97 0.36 14.46
C ARG A 25 7.39 -0.99 14.84
N VAL A 26 8.13 -2.05 14.55
CA VAL A 26 7.85 -3.39 15.03
C VAL A 26 8.88 -3.77 16.10
N LYS A 27 8.41 -4.31 17.22
CA LYS A 27 9.23 -4.95 18.25
C LYS A 27 8.87 -6.43 18.30
N VAL A 28 9.88 -7.29 18.25
CA VAL A 28 9.68 -8.71 18.50
C VAL A 28 9.69 -8.95 20.00
N VAL A 29 8.64 -9.57 20.52
CA VAL A 29 8.48 -9.93 21.93
C VAL A 29 8.28 -11.42 22.11
N ASP A 30 8.38 -11.88 23.35
CA ASP A 30 7.99 -13.23 23.76
C ASP A 30 6.72 -13.11 24.62
N PRO A 31 5.53 -13.33 24.04
CA PRO A 31 4.29 -13.19 24.79
C PRO A 31 4.17 -14.31 25.84
N PRO A 32 3.49 -14.05 26.97
CA PRO A 32 3.15 -15.09 27.93
C PRO A 32 2.15 -16.09 27.31
N PRO A 33 2.04 -17.32 27.86
CA PRO A 33 1.00 -18.25 27.45
C PRO A 33 -0.40 -17.68 27.79
N PRO A 34 -1.43 -17.95 26.96
CA PRO A 34 -2.76 -17.38 27.10
C PRO A 34 -3.55 -17.89 28.32
N ASP A 35 -3.26 -19.11 28.78
CA ASP A 35 -3.79 -19.71 30.02
C ASP A 35 -2.68 -20.55 30.68
N HIS A 36 -2.70 -20.70 32.00
CA HIS A 36 -1.77 -21.55 32.78
C HIS A 36 -2.05 -23.06 32.62
N ARG A 37 -2.94 -23.46 31.70
CA ARG A 37 -3.35 -24.86 31.46
C ARG A 37 -2.45 -25.61 30.48
N ILE A 38 -1.50 -24.95 29.85
CA ILE A 38 -0.42 -25.63 29.13
C ILE A 38 0.44 -26.36 30.17
N SER A 39 0.62 -27.67 30.04
CA SER A 39 1.38 -28.44 31.04
C SER A 39 2.74 -27.81 31.32
N ASP A 40 3.06 -27.58 32.60
CA ASP A 40 4.33 -26.96 33.01
C ASP A 40 5.55 -27.68 32.43
N THR A 41 5.48 -29.00 32.32
CA THR A 41 6.55 -29.82 31.73
C THR A 41 6.86 -29.49 30.26
N ALA A 42 5.84 -29.21 29.44
CA ALA A 42 6.01 -28.82 28.05
C ALA A 42 6.64 -27.42 27.92
N LEU A 43 6.19 -26.47 28.76
CA LEU A 43 6.72 -25.11 28.76
C LEU A 43 8.12 -25.01 29.38
N GLU A 44 8.39 -25.77 30.43
CA GLU A 44 9.68 -25.75 31.13
C GLU A 44 10.79 -26.33 30.25
N GLY A 45 10.54 -27.47 29.59
CA GLY A 45 11.48 -28.05 28.63
C GLY A 45 11.77 -27.11 27.46
N TYR A 46 10.73 -26.50 26.89
CA TYR A 46 10.86 -25.46 25.87
C TYR A 46 11.70 -24.28 26.38
N ARG A 47 11.36 -23.69 27.54
CA ARG A 47 12.04 -22.50 28.08
C ARG A 47 13.53 -22.75 28.30
N LYS A 48 13.89 -23.91 28.86
CA LYS A 48 15.29 -24.30 29.11
C LYS A 48 16.11 -24.46 27.82
N LEU A 49 15.51 -24.97 26.75
CA LEU A 49 16.19 -25.31 25.50
C LEU A 49 16.14 -24.21 24.44
N SER A 50 15.12 -23.35 24.44
CA SER A 50 14.80 -22.41 23.34
C SER A 50 15.92 -21.46 22.88
N ALA A 51 16.91 -21.19 23.73
CA ALA A 51 18.08 -20.39 23.39
C ALA A 51 19.34 -21.23 23.10
N LYS A 52 19.41 -22.48 23.60
CA LYS A 52 20.60 -23.34 23.54
C LYS A 52 20.52 -24.35 22.40
N ASP A 53 19.34 -24.93 22.19
CA ASP A 53 19.07 -25.96 21.19
C ASP A 53 17.63 -25.77 20.67
N PRO A 54 17.46 -24.91 19.65
CA PRO A 54 16.15 -24.64 19.07
C PRO A 54 15.48 -25.89 18.47
N LEU A 55 16.27 -26.83 17.92
CA LEU A 55 15.75 -28.05 17.32
C LEU A 55 15.17 -28.99 18.39
N ALA A 56 15.89 -29.19 19.50
CA ALA A 56 15.36 -29.94 20.64
C ALA A 56 14.16 -29.24 21.28
N ALA A 57 14.17 -27.91 21.38
CA ALA A 57 13.03 -27.14 21.86
C ALA A 57 11.78 -27.34 20.99
N ALA A 58 11.94 -27.39 19.65
CA ALA A 58 10.86 -27.68 18.72
C ALA A 58 10.27 -29.09 18.95
N GLY A 59 11.12 -30.09 19.21
CA GLY A 59 10.67 -31.44 19.56
C GLY A 59 9.83 -31.49 20.84
N ARG A 60 10.21 -30.76 21.90
CA ARG A 60 9.41 -30.65 23.15
C ARG A 60 8.07 -29.97 22.92
N LEU A 61 8.01 -28.98 22.04
CA LEU A 61 6.76 -28.28 21.70
C LEU A 61 5.75 -29.21 21.02
N LEU A 62 6.20 -30.19 20.22
CA LEU A 62 5.30 -31.16 19.56
C LEU A 62 4.50 -32.02 20.56
N ASP A 63 5.08 -32.38 21.72
CA ASP A 63 4.33 -33.08 22.76
C ASP A 63 3.17 -32.24 23.31
N GLY A 64 3.44 -30.95 23.56
CA GLY A 64 2.41 -30.00 23.99
C GLY A 64 1.35 -29.77 22.91
N ILE A 65 1.76 -29.65 21.65
CA ILE A 65 0.85 -29.50 20.51
C ILE A 65 -0.07 -30.72 20.39
N ARG A 66 0.47 -31.94 20.52
CA ARG A 66 -0.31 -33.19 20.50
C ARG A 66 -1.34 -33.22 21.63
N ALA A 67 -0.93 -32.86 22.84
CA ALA A 67 -1.83 -32.79 23.99
C ALA A 67 -2.96 -31.76 23.75
N CYS A 68 -2.63 -30.57 23.25
CA CYS A 68 -3.62 -29.53 22.95
C CYS A 68 -4.54 -29.94 21.80
N GLN A 69 -4.05 -30.61 20.75
CA GLN A 69 -4.90 -31.15 19.67
C GLN A 69 -5.98 -32.09 20.22
N ASN A 70 -5.64 -32.96 21.17
CA ASN A 70 -6.60 -33.86 21.82
C ASN A 70 -7.63 -33.11 22.68
N ARG A 71 -7.20 -32.08 23.42
CA ARG A 71 -8.09 -31.19 24.19
C ARG A 71 -9.04 -30.42 23.26
N VAL A 72 -8.54 -29.94 22.12
CA VAL A 72 -9.35 -29.30 21.08
C VAL A 72 -10.40 -30.27 20.52
N ALA A 73 -10.04 -31.55 20.28
CA ALA A 73 -10.98 -32.58 19.83
C ALA A 73 -12.14 -32.78 20.82
N LYS A 74 -11.82 -32.82 22.12
CA LYS A 74 -12.79 -32.92 23.23
C LYS A 74 -13.63 -31.65 23.43
N GLY A 75 -13.27 -30.54 22.80
CA GLY A 75 -13.98 -29.26 22.93
C GLY A 75 -13.70 -28.55 24.25
N GLU A 76 -12.55 -28.79 24.87
CA GLU A 76 -12.18 -28.14 26.12
C GLU A 76 -12.03 -26.62 25.94
N PRO A 77 -12.60 -25.79 26.84
CA PRO A 77 -12.40 -24.35 26.83
C PRO A 77 -10.91 -23.96 26.89
N GLY A 78 -10.52 -22.94 26.13
CA GLY A 78 -9.13 -22.44 26.08
C GLY A 78 -8.15 -23.28 25.24
N ALA A 79 -8.47 -24.53 24.90
CA ALA A 79 -7.55 -25.44 24.23
C ALA A 79 -7.06 -24.95 22.85
N VAL A 80 -7.89 -24.20 22.12
CA VAL A 80 -7.49 -23.61 20.83
C VAL A 80 -6.44 -22.51 21.03
N GLY A 81 -6.59 -21.67 22.07
CA GLY A 81 -5.60 -20.64 22.39
C GLY A 81 -4.25 -21.25 22.76
N ASP A 82 -4.26 -22.25 23.63
CA ASP A 82 -3.06 -23.00 24.03
C ASP A 82 -2.37 -23.65 22.83
N TYR A 83 -3.14 -24.29 21.95
CA TYR A 83 -2.66 -24.89 20.71
C TYR A 83 -2.01 -23.84 19.81
N ASN A 84 -2.70 -22.72 19.53
CA ASN A 84 -2.17 -21.66 18.67
C ASN A 84 -0.87 -21.07 19.23
N TYR A 85 -0.80 -20.85 20.55
CA TYR A 85 0.41 -20.36 21.22
C TYR A 85 1.59 -21.33 21.02
N LEU A 86 1.38 -22.64 21.26
CA LEU A 86 2.45 -23.63 21.09
C LEU A 86 2.90 -23.76 19.63
N VAL A 87 1.97 -23.70 18.67
CA VAL A 87 2.31 -23.68 17.24
C VAL A 87 3.12 -22.44 16.88
N ALA A 88 2.76 -21.27 17.39
CA ALA A 88 3.54 -20.04 17.18
C ALA A 88 4.98 -20.17 17.71
N ARG A 89 5.16 -20.75 18.90
CA ARG A 89 6.50 -21.03 19.45
C ARG A 89 7.24 -22.10 18.65
N PHE A 90 6.54 -23.11 18.13
CA PHE A 90 7.13 -24.15 17.30
C PHE A 90 7.70 -23.57 16.01
N VAL A 91 6.91 -22.77 15.28
CA VAL A 91 7.37 -22.05 14.07
C VAL A 91 8.59 -21.18 14.39
N THR A 92 8.57 -20.45 15.50
CA THR A 92 9.74 -19.66 15.96
C THR A 92 11.00 -20.52 16.12
N GLN A 93 10.89 -21.72 16.70
CA GLN A 93 12.05 -22.58 16.94
C GLN A 93 12.58 -23.20 15.64
N LEU A 94 11.70 -23.56 14.70
CA LEU A 94 12.11 -24.01 13.37
C LEU A 94 12.92 -22.92 12.64
N GLU A 95 12.43 -21.69 12.66
CA GLU A 95 13.13 -20.53 12.08
C GLU A 95 14.50 -20.31 12.70
N ARG A 96 14.62 -20.42 14.03
CA ARG A 96 15.91 -20.31 14.74
C ARG A 96 16.87 -21.47 14.43
N ALA A 97 16.32 -22.65 14.13
CA ALA A 97 17.11 -23.84 13.78
C ALA A 97 17.49 -23.89 12.30
N GLY A 98 16.93 -23.03 11.44
CA GLY A 98 17.09 -23.12 9.99
C GLY A 98 16.42 -24.37 9.40
N VAL A 99 15.31 -24.82 9.98
CA VAL A 99 14.56 -26.00 9.51
C VAL A 99 13.49 -25.59 8.52
N GLU A 100 13.56 -26.14 7.31
CA GLU A 100 12.63 -25.87 6.22
C GLU A 100 11.87 -27.14 5.85
N PRO A 101 10.73 -27.43 6.50
CA PRO A 101 10.06 -28.73 6.37
C PRO A 101 9.35 -28.92 5.01
N TRP A 102 9.37 -27.93 4.12
CA TRP A 102 8.64 -27.92 2.85
C TRP A 102 9.23 -28.87 1.79
N GLY A 103 10.54 -29.09 1.83
CA GLY A 103 11.26 -29.92 0.87
C GLY A 103 11.95 -31.15 1.47
N ALA A 104 11.89 -31.32 2.80
CA ALA A 104 12.61 -32.37 3.51
C ALA A 104 11.87 -32.85 4.76
N ASN A 105 12.18 -34.09 5.17
CA ASN A 105 11.68 -34.68 6.40
C ASN A 105 12.70 -34.47 7.52
N TYR A 106 12.24 -34.10 8.71
CA TYR A 106 13.10 -33.88 9.88
C TYR A 106 12.69 -34.76 11.05
N GLU A 107 13.66 -35.35 11.73
CA GLU A 107 13.43 -36.07 12.98
C GLU A 107 13.52 -35.10 14.17
N LEU A 108 12.42 -34.94 14.91
CA LEU A 108 12.36 -34.09 16.11
C LEU A 108 12.07 -34.93 17.35
N ARG A 109 12.95 -34.84 18.34
CA ARG A 109 12.86 -35.64 19.58
C ARG A 109 12.05 -34.89 20.65
N GLY A 110 10.88 -35.42 20.99
CA GLY A 110 10.11 -35.03 22.16
C GLY A 110 10.62 -35.68 23.45
N ASN A 111 9.77 -35.73 24.48
CA ASN A 111 10.02 -36.40 25.76
C ASN A 111 10.15 -37.91 25.61
N SER A 112 9.16 -38.53 24.99
CA SER A 112 9.05 -39.98 24.82
C SER A 112 8.72 -40.39 23.39
N THR A 113 8.55 -39.42 22.49
CA THR A 113 8.16 -39.65 21.10
C THR A 113 9.19 -39.00 20.18
N VAL A 114 9.57 -39.73 19.14
CA VAL A 114 10.36 -39.20 18.03
C VAL A 114 9.40 -38.89 16.89
N TYR A 115 9.30 -37.62 16.50
CA TYR A 115 8.39 -37.14 15.48
C TYR A 115 9.09 -37.04 14.13
N GLN A 116 8.40 -37.47 13.08
CA GLN A 116 8.78 -37.22 11.69
C GLN A 116 8.04 -35.99 11.19
N LEU A 117 8.74 -34.85 11.12
CA LEU A 117 8.20 -33.57 10.68
C LEU A 117 8.25 -33.46 9.16
N THR A 118 7.13 -33.02 8.59
CA THR A 118 6.97 -32.65 7.18
C THR A 118 6.22 -31.33 7.06
N GLY A 119 6.39 -30.63 5.94
CA GLY A 119 5.74 -29.36 5.65
C GLY A 119 4.77 -29.50 4.47
N ARG A 120 3.72 -28.66 4.47
CA ARG A 120 2.85 -28.43 3.32
C ARG A 120 2.57 -26.95 3.20
N ASP A 121 2.89 -26.34 2.07
CA ASP A 121 2.53 -24.97 1.77
C ASP A 121 1.45 -24.88 0.69
N PRO A 122 0.67 -23.78 0.64
CA PRO A 122 -0.27 -23.55 -0.44
C PRO A 122 0.48 -23.47 -1.79
N SER A 123 -0.12 -23.99 -2.85
CA SER A 123 0.43 -23.80 -4.20
C SER A 123 0.59 -22.31 -4.50
N GLY A 124 1.76 -21.90 -5.00
CA GLY A 124 2.06 -20.50 -5.32
C GLY A 124 2.36 -19.61 -4.11
N PHE A 125 2.49 -20.16 -2.90
CA PHE A 125 3.00 -19.40 -1.74
C PHE A 125 4.51 -19.16 -1.81
N GLY A 126 5.25 -20.12 -2.39
CA GLY A 126 6.68 -20.00 -2.65
C GLY A 126 7.46 -19.68 -1.38
N ILE A 127 7.32 -20.53 -0.34
CA ILE A 127 7.91 -20.22 0.98
C ILE A 127 9.43 -20.10 0.91
N GLY A 128 10.12 -20.89 0.07
CA GLY A 128 11.54 -20.76 -0.31
C GLY A 128 12.41 -19.98 0.70
N ASP A 129 12.97 -18.85 0.26
CA ASP A 129 13.88 -17.99 1.06
C ASP A 129 13.17 -17.06 2.09
N ARG A 130 11.88 -17.29 2.37
CA ARG A 130 11.08 -16.42 3.24
C ARG A 130 11.15 -16.91 4.68
N GLU A 131 11.05 -15.98 5.62
CA GLU A 131 10.90 -16.30 7.05
C GLU A 131 9.42 -16.28 7.45
N LEU A 132 9.06 -17.14 8.41
CA LEU A 132 7.76 -17.15 9.05
C LEU A 132 7.81 -16.49 10.42
N LEU A 133 7.05 -15.42 10.57
CA LEU A 133 7.00 -14.62 11.79
C LEU A 133 5.63 -14.75 12.46
N PRO A 134 5.52 -15.50 13.57
CA PRO A 134 4.28 -15.57 14.33
C PRO A 134 3.84 -14.18 14.76
N THR A 135 2.60 -13.82 14.43
CA THR A 135 2.15 -12.44 14.60
C THR A 135 2.05 -12.07 16.05
N ASP A 136 1.73 -13.01 16.95
CA ASP A 136 1.65 -12.80 18.40
C ASP A 136 2.96 -12.28 19.03
N ARG A 137 4.08 -12.36 18.31
CA ARG A 137 5.37 -11.77 18.70
C ARG A 137 5.59 -10.35 18.19
N LEU A 138 4.74 -9.80 17.32
CA LEU A 138 4.97 -8.54 16.61
C LEU A 138 4.20 -7.38 17.27
N GLU A 139 4.84 -6.62 18.15
CA GLU A 139 4.24 -5.40 18.70
C GLU A 139 4.48 -4.22 17.77
N PHE A 140 3.41 -3.57 17.30
CA PHE A 140 3.47 -2.42 16.42
C PHE A 140 3.18 -1.13 17.20
N ALA A 141 3.95 -0.08 16.93
CA ALA A 141 3.72 1.25 17.50
C ALA A 141 4.13 2.35 16.52
N GLY A 142 3.40 3.46 16.46
CA GLY A 142 3.78 4.61 15.65
C GLY A 142 2.58 5.44 15.18
N LYS A 143 2.83 6.32 14.21
CA LYS A 143 1.85 7.27 13.66
C LYS A 143 0.65 6.59 12.99
N TYR A 144 0.85 5.40 12.43
CA TYR A 144 -0.21 4.65 11.72
C TYR A 144 -0.54 3.30 12.38
N SER A 145 -0.02 3.01 13.57
CA SER A 145 -0.36 1.78 14.26
C SER A 145 -1.81 1.85 14.74
N VAL A 146 -2.60 0.82 14.42
CA VAL A 146 -3.91 0.63 15.05
C VAL A 146 -3.69 0.22 16.52
N PRO A 147 -4.45 0.77 17.47
CA PRO A 147 -4.34 0.40 18.88
C PRO A 147 -4.62 -1.09 19.12
N GLU A 148 -5.51 -1.67 18.30
CA GLU A 148 -5.92 -3.07 18.40
C GLU A 148 -5.71 -3.81 17.09
N ARG A 149 -5.22 -5.05 17.18
CA ARG A 149 -5.06 -5.90 16.01
C ARG A 149 -6.41 -6.38 15.49
N ILE A 150 -6.49 -6.50 14.18
CA ILE A 150 -7.70 -6.98 13.52
C ILE A 150 -7.58 -8.50 13.40
N LEU A 151 -8.11 -9.21 14.39
CA LEU A 151 -7.98 -10.65 14.52
C LEU A 151 -9.27 -11.39 14.15
N LYS A 152 -9.12 -12.58 13.57
CA LYS A 152 -10.16 -13.59 13.50
C LYS A 152 -9.78 -14.76 14.40
N ASN A 153 -10.64 -15.05 15.37
CA ASN A 153 -10.46 -16.21 16.24
C ASN A 153 -10.68 -17.50 15.44
N GLY A 154 -9.79 -18.47 15.65
CA GLY A 154 -9.81 -19.74 14.95
C GLY A 154 -8.65 -20.63 15.37
N VAL A 155 -8.52 -21.77 14.70
CA VAL A 155 -7.41 -22.71 14.92
C VAL A 155 -6.22 -22.40 14.00
N GLY A 156 -5.02 -22.62 14.53
CA GLY A 156 -3.74 -22.32 13.88
C GLY A 156 -3.13 -21.01 14.38
N ALA A 157 -1.80 -20.89 14.28
CA ALA A 157 -1.07 -19.68 14.65
C ALA A 157 -0.97 -18.75 13.43
N PRO A 158 -1.51 -17.52 13.48
CA PRO A 158 -1.25 -16.55 12.43
C PRO A 158 0.24 -16.24 12.33
N VAL A 159 0.77 -16.24 11.10
CA VAL A 159 2.17 -15.96 10.78
C VAL A 159 2.24 -15.00 9.58
N VAL A 160 3.28 -14.19 9.52
CA VAL A 160 3.64 -13.43 8.32
C VAL A 160 4.78 -14.17 7.62
N SER A 161 4.57 -14.55 6.36
CA SER A 161 5.65 -14.98 5.48
C SER A 161 6.29 -13.76 4.85
N ALA A 162 7.53 -13.46 5.22
CA ALA A 162 8.25 -12.26 4.83
C ALA A 162 9.56 -12.59 4.11
N ASP A 163 9.91 -11.81 3.10
CA ASP A 163 11.25 -11.88 2.52
C ASP A 163 12.30 -11.52 3.58
N ARG A 164 13.38 -12.30 3.65
CA ARG A 164 14.52 -12.04 4.55
C ARG A 164 15.39 -10.85 4.12
N THR A 165 15.36 -10.49 2.84
CA THR A 165 16.23 -9.46 2.27
C THR A 165 15.65 -8.06 2.48
N LYS A 166 16.53 -7.05 2.55
CA LYS A 166 16.09 -5.65 2.55
C LYS A 166 15.58 -5.26 1.16
N VAL A 167 14.66 -4.30 1.12
CA VAL A 167 14.20 -3.72 -0.15
C VAL A 167 15.26 -2.79 -0.72
N ASP A 168 15.73 -3.12 -1.92
CA ASP A 168 16.42 -2.16 -2.79
C ASP A 168 15.41 -1.59 -3.78
N TYR A 169 14.80 -0.45 -3.44
CA TYR A 169 13.77 0.15 -4.29
C TYR A 169 14.25 0.56 -5.68
N ILE A 170 15.55 0.80 -5.86
CA ILE A 170 16.10 1.29 -7.13
C ILE A 170 16.30 0.11 -8.09
N HIS A 171 16.79 -1.02 -7.57
CA HIS A 171 17.09 -2.22 -8.37
C HIS A 171 16.09 -3.35 -8.18
N MET A 172 14.99 -3.12 -7.46
CA MET A 172 13.95 -4.13 -7.26
C MET A 172 13.38 -4.53 -8.63
N ARG A 173 13.53 -5.82 -8.96
CA ARG A 173 13.04 -6.44 -10.19
C ARG A 173 11.55 -6.19 -10.38
N GLU A 174 11.13 -6.16 -11.64
CA GLU A 174 9.71 -6.11 -12.03
C GLU A 174 8.99 -7.34 -11.48
N GLY A 175 7.83 -7.12 -10.86
CA GLY A 175 7.01 -8.17 -10.28
C GLY A 175 5.90 -7.60 -9.41
N MET A 176 4.68 -8.13 -9.57
CA MET A 176 3.50 -7.78 -8.76
C MET A 176 3.43 -8.58 -7.45
N GLU A 177 4.39 -9.49 -7.21
CA GLU A 177 4.36 -10.41 -6.07
C GLU A 177 4.62 -9.70 -4.73
N ALA A 178 3.79 -10.04 -3.74
CA ALA A 178 3.88 -9.47 -2.41
C ALA A 178 5.05 -10.05 -1.60
N ARG A 179 6.01 -9.19 -1.20
CA ARG A 179 7.13 -9.47 -0.28
C ARG A 179 6.71 -9.92 1.11
N TYR A 180 5.43 -9.77 1.43
CA TYR A 180 4.80 -10.17 2.69
C TYR A 180 3.47 -10.85 2.38
N ARG A 181 3.23 -12.01 2.98
CA ARG A 181 1.97 -12.74 2.85
C ARG A 181 1.46 -13.12 4.24
N ALA A 182 0.17 -12.95 4.46
CA ALA A 182 -0.48 -13.47 5.66
C ALA A 182 -0.67 -14.98 5.49
N ALA A 183 -0.40 -15.76 6.52
CA ALA A 183 -0.69 -17.19 6.55
C ALA A 183 -1.09 -17.62 7.95
N THR A 184 -1.61 -18.84 8.04
CA THR A 184 -1.91 -19.48 9.31
C THR A 184 -1.21 -20.83 9.37
N ALA A 185 -0.30 -20.98 10.32
CA ALA A 185 0.41 -22.23 10.58
C ALA A 185 -0.47 -23.18 11.40
N LEU A 186 -0.63 -24.40 10.91
CA LEU A 186 -1.39 -25.46 11.55
C LEU A 186 -0.48 -26.70 11.66
N VAL A 187 -0.34 -27.26 12.86
CA VAL A 187 0.41 -28.51 13.07
C VAL A 187 -0.56 -29.66 13.33
N ARG A 188 -0.52 -30.69 12.49
CA ARG A 188 -1.29 -31.92 12.65
C ARG A 188 -0.38 -33.04 13.12
N ILE A 189 -0.78 -33.73 14.17
CA ILE A 189 -0.03 -34.88 14.69
C ILE A 189 -0.89 -36.12 14.60
N ASP A 190 -0.37 -37.15 13.91
CA ASP A 190 -0.96 -38.48 13.76
C ASP A 190 0.10 -39.55 14.07
N GLY A 191 -0.03 -40.19 15.24
CA GLY A 191 1.01 -41.07 15.79
C GLY A 191 2.33 -40.32 15.98
N THR A 192 3.36 -40.71 15.22
CA THR A 192 4.68 -40.09 15.18
C THR A 192 4.84 -39.08 14.03
N ARG A 193 3.86 -38.96 13.13
CA ARG A 193 3.94 -38.01 12.01
C ARG A 193 3.45 -36.64 12.46
N ALA A 194 4.28 -35.63 12.28
CA ALA A 194 3.92 -34.23 12.47
C ALA A 194 3.93 -33.53 11.10
N THR A 195 2.87 -32.83 10.76
CA THR A 195 2.79 -32.04 9.53
C THR A 195 2.52 -30.59 9.87
N LEU A 196 3.43 -29.69 9.50
CA LEU A 196 3.23 -28.24 9.50
C LEU A 196 2.59 -27.84 8.19
N GLU A 197 1.35 -27.38 8.24
CA GLU A 197 0.57 -26.90 7.10
C GLU A 197 0.44 -25.37 7.19
N LEU A 198 0.78 -24.65 6.12
CA LEU A 198 0.39 -23.24 6.00
C LEU A 198 -0.92 -23.15 5.24
N LEU A 199 -1.82 -22.31 5.74
CA LEU A 199 -3.07 -21.96 5.08
C LEU A 199 -3.02 -20.50 4.65
N ASP A 200 -3.59 -20.18 3.49
CA ASP A 200 -3.94 -18.80 3.13
C ASP A 200 -5.32 -18.49 3.75
N PRO A 201 -5.39 -17.67 4.81
CA PRO A 201 -6.64 -17.37 5.50
C PRO A 201 -7.57 -16.44 4.71
N PHE A 202 -7.13 -15.87 3.58
CA PHE A 202 -8.02 -15.17 2.64
C PHE A 202 -8.70 -16.12 1.65
N ALA A 203 -8.13 -17.31 1.42
CA ALA A 203 -8.71 -18.35 0.55
C ALA A 203 -9.41 -19.46 1.35
N VAL A 204 -8.91 -19.79 2.54
CA VAL A 204 -9.39 -20.90 3.38
C VAL A 204 -9.93 -20.37 4.70
N GLU A 205 -11.25 -20.21 4.78
CA GLU A 205 -11.90 -19.70 5.98
C GLU A 205 -12.11 -20.79 7.05
N ARG A 206 -12.31 -22.03 6.60
CA ARG A 206 -12.65 -23.17 7.44
C ARG A 206 -11.77 -24.37 7.10
N VAL A 207 -11.40 -25.14 8.11
CA VAL A 207 -10.56 -26.33 7.99
C VAL A 207 -11.09 -27.46 8.85
N SER A 208 -11.00 -28.70 8.37
CA SER A 208 -11.25 -29.87 9.22
C SER A 208 -10.05 -30.07 10.15
N PHE A 209 -10.26 -29.93 11.46
CA PHE A 209 -9.21 -30.09 12.46
C PHE A 209 -9.75 -30.70 13.75
N ALA A 210 -9.04 -31.72 14.25
CA ALA A 210 -9.41 -32.46 15.45
C ALA A 210 -10.88 -32.97 15.39
N GLY A 211 -11.25 -33.59 14.27
CA GLY A 211 -12.55 -34.22 14.04
C GLY A 211 -13.74 -33.25 13.79
N LYS A 212 -13.51 -31.94 13.71
CA LYS A 212 -14.56 -30.93 13.48
C LYS A 212 -14.14 -29.90 12.44
N THR A 213 -15.09 -29.31 11.73
CA THR A 213 -14.86 -28.14 10.88
C THR A 213 -14.74 -26.89 11.75
N ARG A 214 -13.60 -26.20 11.65
CA ARG A 214 -13.26 -25.04 12.49
C ARG A 214 -12.86 -23.85 11.64
N THR A 215 -13.12 -22.66 12.14
CA THR A 215 -12.63 -21.42 11.56
C THR A 215 -11.10 -21.36 11.68
N VAL A 216 -10.42 -20.89 10.63
CA VAL A 216 -8.97 -20.66 10.63
C VAL A 216 -8.67 -19.32 11.32
N ALA A 217 -7.66 -19.29 12.19
CA ALA A 217 -7.23 -18.04 12.82
C ALA A 217 -6.62 -17.09 11.79
N MET A 218 -6.73 -15.77 11.98
CA MET A 218 -6.12 -14.78 11.08
C MET A 218 -5.78 -13.49 11.81
N ASP A 219 -4.73 -12.81 11.35
CA ASP A 219 -4.38 -11.43 11.71
C ASP A 219 -4.32 -10.59 10.43
N TYR A 220 -5.34 -9.75 10.20
CA TYR A 220 -5.45 -8.92 9.00
C TYR A 220 -4.52 -7.69 9.02
N SER A 221 -3.94 -7.37 10.17
CA SER A 221 -3.19 -6.14 10.40
C SER A 221 -1.68 -6.32 10.35
N SER A 222 -1.17 -7.47 10.80
CA SER A 222 0.27 -7.68 10.99
C SER A 222 1.08 -7.71 9.70
N THR A 223 0.58 -8.31 8.62
CA THR A 223 1.31 -8.41 7.33
C THR A 223 1.63 -7.04 6.76
N VAL A 224 0.62 -6.18 6.62
CA VAL A 224 0.81 -4.83 6.05
C VAL A 224 1.59 -3.92 7.00
N SER A 225 1.39 -4.05 8.32
CA SER A 225 2.11 -3.26 9.32
C SER A 225 3.60 -3.63 9.34
N LEU A 226 3.91 -4.92 9.20
CA LEU A 226 5.29 -5.40 9.07
C LEU A 226 5.93 -4.90 7.77
N ALA A 227 5.21 -4.96 6.64
CA ALA A 227 5.69 -4.45 5.36
C ALA A 227 6.07 -2.97 5.47
N VAL A 228 5.16 -2.13 5.97
CA VAL A 228 5.42 -0.68 6.17
C VAL A 228 6.61 -0.45 7.12
N SER A 229 6.72 -1.25 8.19
CA SER A 229 7.81 -1.12 9.16
C SER A 229 9.19 -1.51 8.59
N ARG A 230 9.27 -2.60 7.83
CA ARG A 230 10.53 -3.17 7.33
C ARG A 230 10.99 -2.54 6.02
N ASP A 231 10.06 -2.33 5.10
CA ASP A 231 10.38 -1.80 3.77
C ASP A 231 10.82 -0.35 3.87
N ARG A 232 10.31 0.40 4.86
CA ARG A 232 10.65 1.81 5.08
C ARG A 232 10.36 2.69 3.85
N VAL A 233 9.23 2.44 3.18
CA VAL A 233 8.76 3.27 2.05
C VAL A 233 8.65 4.75 2.44
N ASP A 234 8.45 5.07 3.73
CA ASP A 234 8.44 6.43 4.27
C ASP A 234 9.67 7.25 3.88
N LYS A 235 10.85 6.61 3.81
CA LYS A 235 12.10 7.30 3.46
C LYS A 235 12.13 7.78 2.01
N LEU A 236 11.24 7.27 1.16
CA LEU A 236 11.21 7.58 -0.26
C LEU A 236 10.40 8.85 -0.57
N GLY A 237 9.46 9.27 0.29
CA GLY A 237 8.54 10.38 0.00
C GLY A 237 9.28 11.66 -0.38
N PHE A 238 10.03 12.22 0.57
CA PHE A 238 10.83 13.44 0.36
C PHE A 238 11.94 13.26 -0.67
N ALA A 239 12.63 12.11 -0.66
CA ALA A 239 13.73 11.84 -1.59
C ALA A 239 13.26 11.79 -3.05
N ARG A 240 12.09 11.17 -3.32
CA ARG A 240 11.48 11.09 -4.64
C ARG A 240 10.79 12.39 -5.05
N ALA A 241 10.27 13.16 -4.10
CA ALA A 241 9.76 14.51 -4.37
C ALA A 241 10.89 15.44 -4.81
N LEU A 242 12.05 15.38 -4.16
CA LEU A 242 13.19 16.26 -4.44
C LEU A 242 14.00 15.83 -5.66
N ASN A 243 14.20 14.53 -5.89
CA ASN A 243 15.02 14.02 -7.00
C ASN A 243 14.34 12.87 -7.73
N PRO A 244 13.21 13.12 -8.42
CA PRO A 244 12.40 12.05 -9.01
C PRO A 244 13.16 11.25 -10.08
N GLN A 245 14.09 11.88 -10.82
CA GLN A 245 14.88 11.21 -11.86
C GLN A 245 15.79 10.10 -11.35
N ARG A 246 16.38 10.27 -10.16
CA ARG A 246 17.15 9.18 -9.52
C ARG A 246 16.29 7.93 -9.25
N TYR A 247 14.97 8.11 -9.17
CA TYR A 247 14.01 7.07 -8.84
C TYR A 247 13.05 6.76 -10.00
N ALA A 248 13.42 7.08 -11.24
CA ALA A 248 12.55 6.91 -12.41
C ALA A 248 12.00 5.48 -12.56
N GLY A 249 12.82 4.46 -12.30
CA GLY A 249 12.44 3.03 -12.36
C GLY A 249 11.65 2.52 -11.14
N THR A 250 11.20 3.41 -10.25
CA THR A 250 10.53 2.99 -9.01
C THR A 250 9.02 3.15 -9.03
N ALA A 251 8.47 3.65 -10.14
CA ALA A 251 7.02 3.62 -10.37
C ALA A 251 6.54 2.18 -10.51
N ARG A 252 5.47 1.82 -9.80
CA ARG A 252 4.89 0.48 -9.81
C ARG A 252 3.51 0.41 -9.21
N LEU A 253 2.68 -0.49 -9.72
CA LEU A 253 1.44 -0.93 -9.08
C LEU A 253 1.69 -2.25 -8.35
N THR A 254 1.32 -2.31 -7.08
CA THR A 254 1.50 -3.51 -6.23
C THR A 254 0.21 -3.86 -5.50
N PHE A 255 -0.01 -5.15 -5.24
CA PHE A 255 -1.18 -5.63 -4.51
C PHE A 255 -0.86 -5.78 -3.02
N ALA A 256 -1.77 -5.35 -2.14
CA ALA A 256 -1.60 -5.50 -0.69
C ALA A 256 -1.79 -6.95 -0.21
N GLN A 257 -2.39 -7.78 -1.07
CA GLN A 257 -2.74 -9.19 -0.85
C GLN A 257 -2.37 -9.98 -2.12
N PRO A 258 -2.19 -11.31 -2.04
CA PRO A 258 -2.11 -12.15 -3.23
C PRO A 258 -3.31 -11.90 -4.16
N TYR A 259 -3.08 -11.79 -5.46
CA TYR A 259 -4.13 -11.49 -6.44
C TYR A 259 -5.31 -12.47 -6.34
N ASP A 260 -6.53 -11.94 -6.32
CA ASP A 260 -7.78 -12.72 -6.25
C ASP A 260 -8.73 -12.23 -7.36
N PRO A 261 -8.96 -13.02 -8.42
CA PRO A 261 -9.81 -12.61 -9.55
C PRO A 261 -11.29 -12.46 -9.15
N GLN A 262 -11.70 -12.98 -7.99
CA GLN A 262 -13.07 -12.85 -7.50
C GLN A 262 -13.32 -11.55 -6.74
N ARG A 263 -12.29 -10.76 -6.45
CA ARG A 263 -12.42 -9.50 -5.71
C ARG A 263 -12.27 -8.29 -6.62
N ILE A 264 -13.07 -7.28 -6.34
CA ILE A 264 -13.04 -5.99 -7.03
C ILE A 264 -11.79 -5.22 -6.58
N PRO A 265 -10.93 -4.76 -7.50
CA PRO A 265 -9.79 -3.94 -7.14
C PRO A 265 -10.18 -2.55 -6.61
N VAL A 266 -9.54 -2.13 -5.53
CA VAL A 266 -9.53 -0.74 -5.05
C VAL A 266 -8.12 -0.19 -5.20
N LEU A 267 -7.90 0.63 -6.23
CA LEU A 267 -6.60 1.22 -6.55
C LEU A 267 -6.40 2.53 -5.79
N LEU A 268 -5.44 2.55 -4.87
CA LEU A 268 -5.11 3.70 -4.04
C LEU A 268 -3.92 4.48 -4.62
N VAL A 269 -4.12 5.78 -4.90
CA VAL A 269 -3.16 6.66 -5.56
C VAL A 269 -2.77 7.83 -4.63
N HIS A 270 -1.55 7.79 -4.08
CA HIS A 270 -1.08 8.79 -3.10
C HIS A 270 -0.74 10.16 -3.74
N GLY A 271 -0.63 11.20 -2.92
CA GLY A 271 -0.30 12.56 -3.31
C GLY A 271 1.19 12.92 -3.36
N LEU A 272 1.46 14.23 -3.48
CA LEU A 272 2.80 14.82 -3.46
C LEU A 272 3.51 14.58 -2.11
N ASN A 273 4.80 14.23 -2.14
CA ASN A 273 5.63 13.97 -0.95
C ASN A 273 5.18 12.76 -0.09
N ASP A 274 4.09 12.10 -0.45
CA ASP A 274 3.60 10.88 0.18
C ASP A 274 4.16 9.61 -0.48
N THR A 275 3.87 8.48 0.15
CA THR A 275 4.10 7.11 -0.36
C THR A 275 2.87 6.25 -0.06
N PRO A 276 2.76 5.00 -0.58
CA PRO A 276 1.63 4.13 -0.28
C PRO A 276 1.34 3.92 1.22
N ALA A 277 2.33 4.07 2.11
CA ALA A 277 2.14 3.95 3.56
C ALA A 277 1.10 4.95 4.12
N THR A 278 0.84 6.05 3.42
CA THR A 278 -0.18 7.04 3.83
C THR A 278 -1.60 6.45 3.85
N TRP A 279 -1.85 5.37 3.10
CA TRP A 279 -3.14 4.69 3.02
C TRP A 279 -3.38 3.67 4.13
N LEU A 280 -2.40 3.41 4.99
CA LEU A 280 -2.49 2.34 5.97
C LEU A 280 -3.70 2.48 6.92
N PRO A 281 -4.04 3.68 7.46
CA PRO A 281 -5.26 3.84 8.25
C PRO A 281 -6.52 3.48 7.47
N MET A 282 -6.62 3.87 6.20
CA MET A 282 -7.76 3.53 5.35
C MET A 282 -7.84 2.03 5.08
N TYR A 283 -6.74 1.38 4.69
CA TYR A 283 -6.71 -0.06 4.47
C TYR A 283 -7.17 -0.82 5.73
N LEU A 284 -6.61 -0.48 6.90
CA LEU A 284 -6.94 -1.15 8.16
C LEU A 284 -8.37 -0.85 8.62
N GLY A 285 -8.86 0.37 8.39
CA GLY A 285 -10.25 0.71 8.70
C GLY A 285 -11.26 0.05 7.77
N LEU A 286 -10.90 -0.24 6.51
CA LEU A 286 -11.77 -0.90 5.55
C LEU A 286 -11.76 -2.43 5.72
N ILE A 287 -10.59 -3.05 5.94
CA ILE A 287 -10.47 -4.52 6.04
C ILE A 287 -11.10 -5.11 7.31
N GLN A 288 -11.43 -4.26 8.29
CA GLN A 288 -12.22 -4.62 9.47
C GLN A 288 -13.65 -5.04 9.10
N ASP A 289 -14.19 -4.52 8.01
CA ASP A 289 -15.53 -4.84 7.55
C ASP A 289 -15.51 -6.14 6.72
N PRO A 290 -16.17 -7.23 7.17
CA PRO A 290 -16.18 -8.50 6.45
C PRO A 290 -16.69 -8.38 5.02
N GLU A 291 -17.71 -7.55 4.78
CA GLU A 291 -18.30 -7.38 3.45
C GLU A 291 -17.29 -6.74 2.49
N ILE A 292 -16.52 -5.76 2.98
CA ILE A 292 -15.45 -5.15 2.19
C ILE A 292 -14.35 -6.17 1.93
N ARG A 293 -13.87 -6.84 2.99
CA ARG A 293 -12.78 -7.80 2.90
C ARG A 293 -13.07 -8.94 1.91
N ASP A 294 -14.30 -9.41 1.87
CA ASP A 294 -14.68 -10.57 1.07
C ASP A 294 -14.94 -10.18 -0.40
N ARG A 295 -15.25 -8.91 -0.68
CA ARG A 295 -15.58 -8.42 -2.04
C ARG A 295 -14.47 -7.63 -2.71
N TYR A 296 -13.55 -7.04 -1.95
CA TYR A 296 -12.56 -6.11 -2.46
C TYR A 296 -11.13 -6.55 -2.18
N GLN A 297 -10.23 -6.17 -3.09
CA GLN A 297 -8.79 -6.31 -2.96
C GLN A 297 -8.12 -4.95 -3.14
N PHE A 298 -7.17 -4.60 -2.27
CA PHE A 298 -6.53 -3.28 -2.31
C PHE A 298 -5.22 -3.31 -3.11
N TRP A 299 -5.12 -2.39 -4.06
CA TRP A 299 -3.92 -2.14 -4.85
C TRP A 299 -3.37 -0.76 -4.52
N VAL A 300 -2.06 -0.57 -4.65
CA VAL A 300 -1.42 0.72 -4.41
C VAL A 300 -0.51 1.09 -5.58
N PHE A 301 -0.59 2.34 -6.01
CA PHE A 301 0.36 2.91 -6.97
C PHE A 301 1.43 3.70 -6.24
N SER A 302 2.68 3.26 -6.33
CA SER A 302 3.87 3.95 -5.83
C SER A 302 4.57 4.62 -6.99
N TYR A 303 4.86 5.92 -6.90
CA TYR A 303 5.56 6.65 -7.95
C TYR A 303 6.42 7.79 -7.39
N PRO A 304 7.41 8.30 -8.15
CA PRO A 304 8.13 9.50 -7.76
C PRO A 304 7.25 10.75 -7.88
N SER A 305 6.70 11.20 -6.75
CA SER A 305 5.72 12.28 -6.72
C SER A 305 6.28 13.68 -7.02
N GLY A 306 7.60 13.82 -7.21
CA GLY A 306 8.22 15.04 -7.74
C GLY A 306 7.95 15.27 -9.22
N TYR A 307 7.48 14.25 -9.94
CA TYR A 307 7.13 14.36 -11.36
C TYR A 307 5.84 15.17 -11.58
N PRO A 308 5.74 15.91 -12.69
CA PRO A 308 4.46 16.46 -13.17
C PRO A 308 3.37 15.39 -13.18
N PHE A 309 2.19 15.72 -12.65
CA PHE A 309 1.11 14.75 -12.52
C PHE A 309 0.70 14.10 -13.86
N PRO A 310 0.76 14.76 -15.05
CA PRO A 310 0.46 14.08 -16.31
C PRO A 310 1.46 13.00 -16.67
N TYR A 311 2.74 13.20 -16.35
CA TYR A 311 3.76 12.17 -16.55
C TYR A 311 3.52 11.00 -15.59
N SER A 312 3.20 11.27 -14.32
CA SER A 312 2.83 10.23 -13.36
C SER A 312 1.57 9.45 -13.78
N ALA A 313 0.59 10.11 -14.42
CA ALA A 313 -0.57 9.45 -15.01
C ALA A 313 -0.19 8.53 -16.18
N GLY A 314 0.75 8.96 -17.03
CA GLY A 314 1.32 8.08 -18.06
C GLY A 314 2.01 6.84 -17.49
N LEU A 315 2.73 6.98 -16.37
CA LEU A 315 3.31 5.84 -15.67
C LEU A 315 2.24 4.91 -15.10
N LEU A 316 1.15 5.45 -14.53
CA LEU A 316 0.04 4.63 -14.04
C LEU A 316 -0.63 3.85 -15.18
N ARG A 317 -0.85 4.47 -16.34
CA ARG A 317 -1.40 3.77 -17.53
C ARG A 317 -0.54 2.59 -17.93
N LYS A 318 0.79 2.75 -17.95
CA LYS A 318 1.73 1.65 -18.25
C LYS A 318 1.65 0.52 -17.24
N GLU A 319 1.48 0.84 -15.95
CA GLU A 319 1.29 -0.19 -14.92
C GLU A 319 -0.05 -0.90 -15.04
N LEU A 320 -1.13 -0.19 -15.38
CA LEU A 320 -2.43 -0.79 -15.67
C LEU A 320 -2.35 -1.68 -16.92
N ASP A 321 -1.65 -1.27 -17.99
CA ASP A 321 -1.43 -2.11 -19.17
C ASP A 321 -0.73 -3.42 -18.81
N ARG A 322 0.25 -3.37 -17.89
CA ARG A 322 0.92 -4.58 -17.36
C ARG A 322 -0.03 -5.45 -16.55
N VAL A 323 -0.91 -4.86 -15.73
CA VAL A 323 -1.93 -5.61 -14.99
C VAL A 323 -2.91 -6.28 -15.96
N ASN A 324 -3.39 -5.57 -16.97
CA ASN A 324 -4.30 -6.12 -17.99
C ASN A 324 -3.64 -7.27 -18.76
N ALA A 325 -2.34 -7.19 -19.03
CA ALA A 325 -1.61 -8.29 -19.67
C ALA A 325 -1.40 -9.51 -18.75
N ALA A 326 -1.15 -9.28 -17.46
CA ALA A 326 -0.91 -10.36 -16.49
C ALA A 326 -2.20 -11.01 -15.94
N HIS A 327 -3.27 -10.22 -15.86
CA HIS A 327 -4.55 -10.57 -15.24
C HIS A 327 -5.72 -10.06 -16.10
N PRO A 328 -5.87 -10.53 -17.34
CA PRO A 328 -6.85 -9.97 -18.30
C PRO A 328 -8.30 -10.04 -17.81
N ASP A 329 -8.62 -10.99 -16.93
CA ASP A 329 -9.97 -11.20 -16.39
C ASP A 329 -10.20 -10.51 -15.03
N HIS A 330 -9.36 -9.55 -14.64
CA HIS A 330 -9.59 -8.82 -13.39
C HIS A 330 -10.91 -8.03 -13.48
N LYS A 331 -11.61 -7.91 -12.35
CA LYS A 331 -12.82 -7.07 -12.27
C LYS A 331 -12.48 -5.59 -12.45
N ASP A 332 -13.43 -4.81 -12.94
CA ASP A 332 -13.25 -3.36 -13.05
C ASP A 332 -12.90 -2.72 -11.71
N ILE A 333 -12.12 -1.65 -11.79
CA ILE A 333 -11.39 -1.05 -10.69
C ILE A 333 -12.17 0.14 -10.12
N VAL A 334 -12.22 0.24 -8.79
CA VAL A 334 -12.55 1.48 -8.08
C VAL A 334 -11.25 2.23 -7.79
N ILE A 335 -11.06 3.42 -8.37
CA ILE A 335 -9.86 4.24 -8.16
C ILE A 335 -10.09 5.29 -7.07
N VAL A 336 -9.14 5.40 -6.13
CA VAL A 336 -9.18 6.35 -5.02
C VAL A 336 -7.91 7.19 -5.03
N GLY A 337 -8.07 8.49 -5.28
CA GLY A 337 -6.94 9.41 -5.39
C GLY A 337 -6.94 10.46 -4.29
N HIS A 338 -5.82 10.59 -3.57
CA HIS A 338 -5.62 11.65 -2.57
C HIS A 338 -4.74 12.78 -3.12
N SER A 339 -5.15 14.04 -2.92
CA SER A 339 -4.36 15.22 -3.29
C SER A 339 -3.95 15.17 -4.77
N MET A 340 -2.66 15.31 -5.10
CA MET A 340 -2.14 15.14 -6.46
C MET A 340 -2.49 13.76 -7.07
N GLY A 341 -2.63 12.71 -6.26
CA GLY A 341 -3.11 11.41 -6.70
C GLY A 341 -4.55 11.44 -7.22
N GLY A 342 -5.38 12.38 -6.74
CA GLY A 342 -6.69 12.67 -7.30
C GLY A 342 -6.63 13.27 -8.71
N MET A 343 -5.62 14.10 -9.01
CA MET A 343 -5.39 14.60 -10.39
C MET A 343 -4.97 13.48 -11.33
N ILE A 344 -4.06 12.61 -10.87
CA ILE A 344 -3.63 11.41 -11.62
C ILE A 344 -4.84 10.50 -11.88
N SER A 345 -5.67 10.27 -10.86
CA SER A 345 -6.86 9.42 -10.96
C SER A 345 -7.90 10.02 -11.91
N ARG A 346 -8.09 11.35 -11.90
CA ARG A 346 -8.99 12.05 -12.83
C ARG A 346 -8.59 11.82 -14.29
N MET A 347 -7.30 11.79 -14.58
CA MET A 347 -6.80 11.49 -15.93
C MET A 347 -7.04 10.03 -16.36
N MET A 348 -7.45 9.13 -15.47
CA MET A 348 -7.87 7.78 -15.85
C MET A 348 -9.35 7.70 -16.24
N VAL A 349 -10.15 8.73 -15.92
CA VAL A 349 -11.61 8.74 -16.13
C VAL A 349 -12.07 9.87 -17.07
N CYS A 350 -11.12 10.54 -17.72
CA CYS A 350 -11.35 11.59 -18.70
C CYS A 350 -10.70 11.21 -20.04
N ASP A 351 -11.33 11.62 -21.13
CA ASP A 351 -10.72 11.61 -22.46
C ASP A 351 -10.01 12.97 -22.66
N SER A 352 -8.71 12.96 -22.99
CA SER A 352 -7.95 14.21 -23.13
C SER A 352 -8.18 14.88 -24.48
N GLU A 353 -8.46 14.07 -25.51
CA GLU A 353 -8.30 14.43 -26.93
C GLU A 353 -6.97 15.18 -27.10
N ASP A 354 -6.99 16.38 -27.70
CA ASP A 354 -5.84 17.28 -27.75
C ASP A 354 -5.96 18.48 -26.78
N THR A 355 -6.94 18.49 -25.86
CA THR A 355 -7.23 19.62 -24.96
C THR A 355 -6.03 20.00 -24.09
N ILE A 356 -5.40 19.02 -23.43
CA ILE A 356 -4.21 19.29 -22.60
C ILE A 356 -3.04 19.74 -23.46
N TRP A 357 -2.85 19.11 -24.63
CA TRP A 357 -1.79 19.46 -25.56
C TRP A 357 -1.90 20.90 -26.06
N ARG A 358 -3.10 21.29 -26.52
CA ARG A 358 -3.40 22.67 -26.94
C ARG A 358 -3.27 23.66 -25.79
N GLY A 359 -3.71 23.29 -24.59
CA GLY A 359 -3.52 24.11 -23.39
C GLY A 359 -2.04 24.39 -23.11
N MET A 360 -1.16 23.42 -23.39
CA MET A 360 0.28 23.56 -23.20
C MET A 360 0.96 24.34 -24.33
N PHE A 361 0.72 23.97 -25.59
CA PHE A 361 1.48 24.44 -26.75
C PHE A 361 0.76 25.48 -27.61
N GLY A 362 -0.52 25.74 -27.36
CA GLY A 362 -1.36 26.64 -28.17
C GLY A 362 -1.73 26.11 -29.56
N LYS A 363 -1.23 24.93 -29.94
CA LYS A 363 -1.40 24.30 -31.27
C LYS A 363 -1.68 22.80 -31.11
N PRO A 364 -2.35 22.14 -32.08
CA PRO A 364 -2.54 20.69 -32.05
C PRO A 364 -1.21 19.92 -32.20
N PRO A 365 -1.16 18.64 -31.79
CA PRO A 365 0.02 17.79 -31.94
C PRO A 365 0.62 17.80 -33.36
N ALA A 366 -0.22 17.76 -34.39
CA ALA A 366 0.21 17.76 -35.80
C ALA A 366 1.01 19.01 -36.21
N GLU A 367 0.74 20.16 -35.57
CA GLU A 367 1.38 21.45 -35.89
C GLU A 367 2.55 21.81 -34.95
N THR A 368 2.81 20.97 -33.95
CA THR A 368 3.92 21.18 -33.03
C THR A 368 5.22 20.55 -33.54
N LYS A 369 6.28 21.35 -33.57
CA LYS A 369 7.63 20.96 -34.07
C LYS A 369 8.46 20.20 -33.01
N ILE A 370 7.81 19.33 -32.23
CA ILE A 370 8.49 18.45 -31.26
C ILE A 370 8.66 17.08 -31.93
N THR A 371 9.87 16.51 -31.85
CA THR A 371 10.22 15.25 -32.51
C THR A 371 10.88 14.27 -31.53
N GLY A 372 11.13 13.05 -32.01
CA GLY A 372 11.90 12.04 -31.27
C GLY A 372 11.26 11.55 -29.97
N SER A 373 12.11 11.16 -29.02
CA SER A 373 11.72 10.63 -27.71
C SER A 373 10.89 11.63 -26.88
N SER A 374 11.20 12.93 -27.00
CA SER A 374 10.45 14.01 -26.34
C SER A 374 9.00 14.07 -26.82
N ARG A 375 8.77 13.92 -28.13
CA ARG A 375 7.42 13.88 -28.69
C ARG A 375 6.64 12.69 -28.14
N LYS A 376 7.23 11.48 -28.24
CA LYS A 376 6.59 10.25 -27.78
C LYS A 376 6.20 10.33 -26.30
N LEU A 377 7.09 10.86 -25.46
CA LEU A 377 6.82 11.05 -24.04
C LEU A 377 5.64 11.99 -23.77
N LEU A 378 5.57 13.10 -24.49
CA LEU A 378 4.48 14.07 -24.36
C LEU A 378 3.16 13.48 -24.87
N GLU A 379 3.19 12.74 -25.98
CA GLU A 379 2.01 12.06 -26.50
C GLU A 379 1.49 11.04 -25.47
N GLU A 380 2.37 10.19 -24.92
CA GLU A 380 2.02 9.23 -23.86
C GLU A 380 1.48 9.88 -22.57
N ALA A 381 1.92 11.09 -22.25
CA ALA A 381 1.51 11.81 -21.03
C ALA A 381 0.22 12.62 -21.23
N LEU A 382 0.04 13.26 -22.39
CA LEU A 382 -0.95 14.32 -22.62
C LEU A 382 -2.09 13.91 -23.57
N LEU A 383 -1.90 12.86 -24.38
CA LEU A 383 -2.90 12.33 -25.31
C LEU A 383 -3.32 10.95 -24.83
N PHE A 384 -4.51 10.84 -24.24
CA PHE A 384 -5.03 9.61 -23.66
C PHE A 384 -6.55 9.59 -23.67
N ASN A 385 -7.08 8.38 -23.56
CA ASN A 385 -8.50 8.15 -23.31
C ASN A 385 -8.70 7.69 -21.87
N ALA A 386 -9.94 7.80 -21.39
CA ALA A 386 -10.39 7.17 -20.16
C ALA A 386 -10.13 5.65 -20.24
N ARG A 387 -9.70 5.08 -19.11
CA ARG A 387 -9.43 3.66 -18.95
C ARG A 387 -10.76 2.91 -18.85
N SER A 388 -10.98 1.94 -19.74
CA SER A 388 -12.22 1.17 -19.79
C SER A 388 -12.41 0.28 -18.56
N GLU A 389 -11.31 -0.10 -17.91
CA GLU A 389 -11.28 -0.94 -16.72
C GLU A 389 -11.54 -0.18 -15.40
N ILE A 390 -11.84 1.12 -15.45
CA ILE A 390 -12.17 1.93 -14.27
C ILE A 390 -13.69 2.16 -14.25
N ASP A 391 -14.36 1.66 -13.22
CA ASP A 391 -15.83 1.76 -13.10
C ASP A 391 -16.28 2.87 -12.13
N ARG A 392 -15.42 3.30 -11.21
CA ARG A 392 -15.77 4.33 -10.22
C ARG A 392 -14.55 5.09 -9.72
N ALA A 393 -14.72 6.38 -9.48
CA ALA A 393 -13.66 7.22 -8.89
C ALA A 393 -14.07 7.83 -7.53
N ILE A 394 -13.11 7.93 -6.62
CA ILE A 394 -13.24 8.65 -5.34
C ILE A 394 -12.07 9.62 -5.19
N PHE A 395 -12.35 10.91 -5.15
CA PHE A 395 -11.36 11.97 -5.01
C PHE A 395 -11.33 12.46 -3.56
N ILE A 396 -10.16 12.47 -2.94
CA ILE A 396 -9.98 12.92 -1.56
C ILE A 396 -9.02 14.11 -1.53
N CYS A 397 -9.51 15.30 -1.15
CA CYS A 397 -8.71 16.53 -1.07
C CYS A 397 -7.97 16.85 -2.39
N ALA A 398 -8.57 16.55 -3.54
CA ALA A 398 -7.93 16.66 -4.84
C ALA A 398 -7.99 18.10 -5.37
N PRO A 399 -6.88 18.73 -5.80
CA PRO A 399 -6.88 20.10 -6.30
C PRO A 399 -7.29 20.18 -7.77
N HIS A 400 -8.53 19.81 -8.11
CA HIS A 400 -9.03 19.74 -9.49
C HIS A 400 -8.89 21.05 -10.27
N ARG A 401 -8.87 22.19 -9.58
CA ARG A 401 -8.63 23.53 -10.16
C ARG A 401 -7.38 24.21 -9.59
N GLY A 402 -6.48 23.45 -8.95
CA GLY A 402 -5.20 23.90 -8.38
C GLY A 402 -5.28 24.31 -6.90
N SER A 403 -4.17 24.75 -6.31
CA SER A 403 -4.10 25.16 -4.91
C SER A 403 -3.28 26.44 -4.73
N ASP A 404 -3.82 27.42 -4.00
CA ASP A 404 -3.12 28.68 -3.72
C ASP A 404 -1.89 28.48 -2.81
N LEU A 405 -1.89 27.49 -1.92
CA LEU A 405 -0.69 27.15 -1.14
C LEU A 405 0.46 26.63 -2.01
N ALA A 406 0.19 26.14 -3.24
CA ALA A 406 1.23 25.80 -4.21
C ALA A 406 2.08 27.03 -4.59
N THR A 407 1.52 28.25 -4.51
CA THR A 407 2.23 29.49 -4.87
C THR A 407 3.15 30.04 -3.77
N ASN A 408 2.96 29.67 -2.49
CA ASN A 408 3.56 30.44 -1.38
C ASN A 408 4.50 29.74 -0.40
N TRP A 409 4.59 28.41 -0.27
CA TRP A 409 5.54 27.81 0.70
C TRP A 409 6.45 26.68 0.18
N ILE A 410 6.02 25.90 -0.80
CA ILE A 410 6.88 24.90 -1.48
C ILE A 410 7.43 25.41 -2.83
N GLY A 411 6.69 26.30 -3.51
CA GLY A 411 7.00 26.77 -4.88
C GLY A 411 8.23 27.69 -5.04
N ARG A 412 8.56 28.54 -4.05
CA ARG A 412 9.67 29.52 -4.23
C ARG A 412 11.07 29.00 -3.92
N LEU A 413 11.21 27.89 -3.17
CA LEU A 413 12.55 27.32 -2.89
C LEU A 413 12.74 25.83 -3.24
N GLY A 414 11.67 25.04 -3.44
CA GLY A 414 11.78 23.66 -3.92
C GLY A 414 12.00 23.56 -5.43
N SER A 415 11.41 24.50 -6.20
CA SER A 415 11.51 24.55 -7.66
C SER A 415 12.95 24.63 -8.14
N ARG A 416 13.89 25.20 -7.36
CA ARG A 416 15.32 25.29 -7.72
C ARG A 416 16.12 24.00 -7.49
N LEU A 417 15.69 23.14 -6.56
CA LEU A 417 16.42 21.93 -6.13
C LEU A 417 15.92 20.64 -6.79
N VAL A 418 14.71 20.62 -7.34
CA VAL A 418 14.23 19.51 -8.17
C VAL A 418 15.02 19.52 -9.48
N ARG A 419 15.92 18.56 -9.68
CA ARG A 419 16.58 18.38 -10.98
C ARG A 419 15.49 18.10 -12.01
N ALA A 420 15.36 19.03 -12.96
CA ALA A 420 14.51 18.84 -14.12
C ALA A 420 14.83 17.48 -14.74
N PRO A 421 13.81 16.71 -15.12
CA PRO A 421 14.00 15.61 -16.04
C PRO A 421 14.95 15.97 -17.19
N GLN A 422 15.97 15.15 -17.45
CA GLN A 422 16.67 15.20 -18.75
C GLN A 422 15.72 14.88 -19.93
N LEU A 423 14.47 14.48 -19.64
CA LEU A 423 13.38 14.24 -20.59
C LEU A 423 13.02 15.44 -21.49
N ILE A 424 13.55 16.64 -21.25
CA ILE A 424 13.19 17.89 -21.97
C ILE A 424 14.45 18.59 -22.55
N SER A 425 15.64 17.99 -22.51
CA SER A 425 16.86 18.64 -23.04
C SER A 425 16.73 19.01 -24.53
N ASP A 426 16.00 18.21 -25.31
CA ASP A 426 15.81 18.46 -26.75
C ASP A 426 14.79 19.58 -27.03
N VAL A 427 13.82 19.77 -26.15
CA VAL A 427 12.83 20.86 -26.25
C VAL A 427 13.51 22.22 -26.00
N THR A 428 14.43 22.29 -25.03
CA THR A 428 15.23 23.50 -24.79
C THR A 428 16.24 23.78 -25.91
N THR A 429 16.83 22.75 -26.52
CA THR A 429 17.83 22.93 -27.60
C THR A 429 17.18 23.31 -28.93
N THR A 430 15.97 22.79 -29.22
CA THR A 430 15.22 23.14 -30.44
C THR A 430 14.65 24.56 -30.38
N ALA A 431 14.30 25.06 -29.19
CA ALA A 431 13.86 26.44 -28.99
C ALA A 431 14.99 27.49 -29.15
N ILE A 432 16.26 27.09 -28.96
CA ILE A 432 17.42 28.00 -29.04
C ILE A 432 17.98 28.11 -30.48
N ASN A 433 17.82 27.08 -31.32
CA ASN A 433 18.39 27.06 -32.68
C ASN A 433 17.45 27.55 -33.80
N LEU A 434 16.20 27.90 -33.49
CA LEU A 434 15.25 28.46 -34.46
C LEU A 434 15.06 29.96 -34.17
N VAL A 435 15.76 30.79 -34.94
CA VAL A 435 15.53 32.23 -35.01
C VAL A 435 14.14 32.47 -35.60
N THR A 436 13.15 32.50 -34.72
CA THR A 436 11.87 33.25 -34.77
C THR A 436 11.33 33.16 -33.36
N VAL A 437 11.58 34.21 -32.59
CA VAL A 437 11.21 34.33 -31.17
C VAL A 437 9.69 34.36 -31.07
N ASP A 438 9.07 33.19 -30.93
CA ASP A 438 7.70 33.06 -30.43
C ASP A 438 7.73 33.22 -28.89
N PRO A 439 7.08 34.25 -28.31
CA PRO A 439 7.02 34.45 -26.86
C PRO A 439 6.47 33.23 -26.10
N ALA A 440 5.69 32.36 -26.75
CA ALA A 440 5.15 31.14 -26.15
C ALA A 440 6.23 30.05 -25.89
N GLY A 441 7.29 30.00 -26.71
CA GLY A 441 8.42 29.08 -26.52
C GLY A 441 9.41 29.53 -25.45
N LEU A 442 9.49 30.84 -25.19
CA LEU A 442 10.41 31.45 -24.22
C LEU A 442 9.98 31.31 -22.75
N GLN A 443 8.73 30.91 -22.48
CA GLN A 443 8.24 30.74 -21.10
C GLN A 443 8.52 29.37 -20.48
N LEU A 444 8.99 28.37 -21.26
CA LEU A 444 9.45 27.09 -20.73
C LEU A 444 10.96 27.13 -20.36
N GLN A 445 11.39 28.10 -19.55
CA GLN A 445 12.79 28.16 -19.08
C GLN A 445 13.19 27.00 -18.13
N ARG A 446 12.24 26.17 -17.71
CA ARG A 446 12.48 24.94 -16.93
C ARG A 446 11.38 23.91 -17.21
N ALA A 447 11.74 22.63 -17.29
CA ALA A 447 10.77 21.55 -17.21
C ALA A 447 9.89 21.73 -15.95
N PRO A 448 8.55 21.78 -16.06
CA PRO A 448 7.69 21.95 -14.90
C PRO A 448 7.90 20.77 -13.95
N ASN A 449 7.86 21.03 -12.64
CA ASN A 449 7.79 19.99 -11.60
C ASN A 449 6.35 19.83 -11.09
N SER A 450 6.08 18.84 -10.24
CA SER A 450 4.74 18.58 -9.69
C SER A 450 4.07 19.80 -9.07
N ILE A 451 4.83 20.65 -8.39
CA ILE A 451 4.32 21.83 -7.68
C ILE A 451 3.90 22.90 -8.69
N ASP A 452 4.73 23.13 -9.71
CA ASP A 452 4.42 24.08 -10.77
C ASP A 452 3.11 23.68 -11.48
N THR A 453 2.89 22.37 -11.67
CA THR A 453 1.67 21.81 -12.26
C THR A 453 0.47 21.74 -11.31
N LEU A 454 0.52 22.30 -10.11
CA LEU A 454 -0.63 22.34 -9.20
C LEU A 454 -1.08 23.77 -8.87
N ALA A 455 -0.39 24.79 -9.39
CA ALA A 455 -0.83 26.18 -9.25
C ALA A 455 -2.13 26.44 -10.04
N PRO A 456 -3.11 27.19 -9.52
CA PRO A 456 -4.38 27.46 -10.19
C PRO A 456 -4.26 28.12 -11.56
N ASN A 457 -3.21 28.95 -11.73
CA ASN A 457 -2.92 29.63 -12.99
C ASN A 457 -2.09 28.79 -13.97
N ASN A 458 -1.69 27.57 -13.59
CA ASN A 458 -0.94 26.69 -14.48
C ASN A 458 -1.83 26.20 -15.64
N ARG A 459 -1.33 26.33 -16.87
CA ARG A 459 -2.05 25.92 -18.09
C ARG A 459 -2.48 24.45 -18.07
N MET A 460 -1.67 23.56 -17.49
CA MET A 460 -1.95 22.13 -17.39
C MET A 460 -3.11 21.84 -16.43
N VAL A 461 -3.15 22.51 -15.27
CA VAL A 461 -4.26 22.38 -14.31
C VAL A 461 -5.54 22.85 -14.94
N ARG A 462 -5.53 24.03 -15.57
CA ARG A 462 -6.72 24.58 -16.23
C ARG A 462 -7.22 23.69 -17.37
N ALA A 463 -6.31 23.17 -18.20
CA ALA A 463 -6.68 22.25 -19.26
C ALA A 463 -7.24 20.93 -18.73
N THR A 464 -6.65 20.38 -17.66
CA THR A 464 -7.17 19.17 -16.99
C THR A 464 -8.52 19.42 -16.32
N ALA A 465 -8.70 20.59 -15.73
CA ALA A 465 -9.94 21.00 -15.08
C ALA A 465 -11.11 21.10 -16.08
N ALA A 466 -10.82 21.45 -17.33
CA ALA A 466 -11.77 21.54 -18.43
C ALA A 466 -12.15 20.17 -19.02
N LEU A 467 -11.43 19.09 -18.69
CA LEU A 467 -11.79 17.76 -19.17
C LEU A 467 -13.07 17.26 -18.52
N HIS A 468 -13.94 16.73 -19.36
CA HIS A 468 -15.15 16.03 -18.94
C HIS A 468 -14.79 14.68 -18.32
N ILE A 469 -15.32 14.38 -17.14
CA ILE A 469 -15.28 13.01 -16.60
C ILE A 469 -16.35 12.23 -17.36
N ARG A 470 -16.01 11.07 -17.92
CA ARG A 470 -16.93 10.29 -18.73
C ARG A 470 -18.22 9.99 -17.96
N ASP A 471 -19.38 10.25 -18.58
CA ASP A 471 -20.70 10.14 -17.93
C ASP A 471 -21.00 8.74 -17.38
N SER A 472 -20.42 7.70 -17.97
CA SER A 472 -20.57 6.32 -17.53
C SER A 472 -19.83 6.01 -16.23
N ILE A 473 -18.93 6.89 -15.76
CA ILE A 473 -18.08 6.65 -14.59
C ILE A 473 -18.58 7.52 -13.42
N PRO A 474 -19.36 6.96 -12.47
CA PRO A 474 -19.74 7.70 -11.28
C PRO A 474 -18.52 8.07 -10.44
N TYR A 475 -18.55 9.27 -9.86
CA TYR A 475 -17.45 9.77 -9.02
C TYR A 475 -17.94 10.46 -7.74
N HIS A 476 -17.08 10.49 -6.74
CA HIS A 476 -17.35 11.02 -5.40
C HIS A 476 -16.24 11.96 -4.95
N SER A 477 -16.60 12.96 -4.14
CA SER A 477 -15.66 13.95 -3.61
C SER A 477 -15.65 13.92 -2.08
N ILE A 478 -14.47 13.83 -1.48
CA ILE A 478 -14.25 13.93 -0.04
C ILE A 478 -13.25 15.05 0.21
N MET A 479 -13.55 15.97 1.10
CA MET A 479 -12.72 17.15 1.34
C MET A 479 -12.63 17.50 2.81
N GLY A 480 -11.51 18.10 3.21
CA GLY A 480 -11.31 18.59 4.57
C GLY A 480 -11.66 20.06 4.70
N ASP A 481 -12.15 20.48 5.87
CA ASP A 481 -12.37 21.91 6.22
C ASP A 481 -11.65 22.31 7.52
N ARG A 482 -10.82 21.42 8.08
CA ARG A 482 -10.12 21.60 9.37
C ARG A 482 -11.05 21.76 10.57
N GLY A 483 -12.32 21.35 10.46
CA GLY A 483 -13.32 21.45 11.51
C GLY A 483 -13.90 22.85 11.68
N LYS A 484 -13.78 23.71 10.64
CA LYS A 484 -14.26 25.09 10.71
C LYS A 484 -15.74 25.24 10.38
N GLY A 485 -16.34 24.33 9.62
CA GLY A 485 -17.74 24.39 9.24
C GLY A 485 -18.08 25.58 8.34
N ASP A 486 -17.12 26.13 7.62
CA ASP A 486 -17.23 27.34 6.79
C ASP A 486 -17.39 27.04 5.29
N THR A 487 -17.81 25.82 4.93
CA THR A 487 -18.06 25.43 3.52
C THR A 487 -19.22 26.24 2.93
N PRO A 488 -19.11 26.84 1.73
CA PRO A 488 -18.12 26.59 0.67
C PRO A 488 -16.83 27.43 0.73
N ASP A 489 -16.69 28.36 1.67
CA ASP A 489 -15.50 29.21 1.84
C ASP A 489 -14.40 28.51 2.69
N SER A 490 -14.32 27.18 2.58
CA SER A 490 -13.48 26.33 3.43
C SER A 490 -12.21 25.84 2.74
N SER A 491 -11.27 25.30 3.53
CA SER A 491 -10.06 24.66 3.03
C SER A 491 -9.51 23.64 4.03
N ASP A 492 -8.94 22.56 3.51
CA ASP A 492 -8.22 21.56 4.30
C ASP A 492 -6.83 22.04 4.78
N GLY A 493 -6.47 23.30 4.48
CA GLY A 493 -5.19 23.93 4.78
C GLY A 493 -4.18 23.87 3.63
N VAL A 494 -4.48 23.14 2.56
CA VAL A 494 -3.70 23.05 1.33
C VAL A 494 -4.60 23.30 0.12
N VAL A 495 -5.72 22.59 0.01
CA VAL A 495 -6.68 22.68 -1.08
C VAL A 495 -7.95 23.36 -0.54
N ALA A 496 -8.42 24.36 -1.27
CA ALA A 496 -9.67 25.04 -0.96
C ALA A 496 -10.86 24.26 -1.54
N TYR A 497 -12.02 24.38 -0.90
CA TYR A 497 -13.27 23.71 -1.31
C TYR A 497 -13.56 23.93 -2.80
N TRP A 498 -13.52 25.17 -3.30
CA TRP A 498 -13.79 25.50 -4.70
C TRP A 498 -12.92 24.73 -5.71
N SER A 499 -11.73 24.29 -5.30
CA SER A 499 -10.84 23.50 -6.13
C SER A 499 -11.07 22.00 -6.02
N SER A 500 -11.51 21.52 -4.86
CA SER A 500 -11.80 20.09 -4.63
C SER A 500 -13.22 19.69 -5.00
N HIS A 501 -14.15 20.64 -5.00
CA HIS A 501 -15.55 20.44 -5.36
C HIS A 501 -15.72 20.12 -6.85
N LEU A 502 -16.65 19.23 -7.18
CA LEU A 502 -17.04 18.91 -8.56
C LEU A 502 -18.57 18.78 -8.62
N ASP A 503 -19.22 19.62 -9.43
CA ASP A 503 -20.69 19.73 -9.45
C ASP A 503 -21.42 18.41 -9.79
N GLY A 504 -20.82 17.55 -10.63
CA GLY A 504 -21.43 16.28 -11.04
C GLY A 504 -21.11 15.08 -10.14
N ALA A 505 -20.52 15.28 -8.96
CA ALA A 505 -20.21 14.18 -8.05
C ALA A 505 -21.50 13.53 -7.50
N VAL A 506 -21.55 12.20 -7.50
CA VAL A 506 -22.68 11.41 -6.98
C VAL A 506 -22.85 11.61 -5.47
N SER A 507 -21.75 11.80 -4.74
CA SER A 507 -21.79 12.28 -3.37
C SER A 507 -20.59 13.16 -3.04
N GLU A 508 -20.82 14.06 -2.09
CA GLU A 508 -19.79 14.91 -1.50
C GLU A 508 -19.79 14.76 0.02
N LYS A 509 -18.59 14.64 0.62
CA LYS A 509 -18.40 14.60 2.07
C LYS A 509 -17.36 15.62 2.51
N VAL A 510 -17.79 16.57 3.34
CA VAL A 510 -16.88 17.43 4.11
C VAL A 510 -16.50 16.72 5.41
N VAL A 511 -15.20 16.67 5.68
CA VAL A 511 -14.60 16.01 6.84
C VAL A 511 -13.96 17.09 7.72
N PRO A 512 -14.21 17.09 9.04
CA PRO A 512 -13.66 18.08 9.98
C PRO A 512 -12.15 17.89 10.26
N TYR A 513 -11.34 17.83 9.20
CA TYR A 513 -9.92 17.49 9.27
C TYR A 513 -9.10 18.24 8.22
N HIS A 514 -7.77 18.19 8.40
CA HIS A 514 -6.82 18.83 7.48
C HIS A 514 -6.61 17.99 6.22
N HIS A 515 -5.65 18.40 5.38
CA HIS A 515 -5.34 17.81 4.08
C HIS A 515 -5.10 16.28 4.06
N SER A 516 -4.84 15.65 5.21
CA SER A 516 -4.69 14.19 5.31
C SER A 516 -6.02 13.50 5.64
N SER A 517 -7.13 14.04 5.10
CA SER A 517 -8.48 13.53 5.40
C SER A 517 -8.67 12.06 5.03
N HIS A 518 -7.90 11.51 4.09
CA HIS A 518 -7.89 10.07 3.79
C HIS A 518 -7.50 9.17 4.97
N GLN A 519 -6.89 9.72 6.02
CA GLN A 519 -6.54 9.01 7.25
C GLN A 519 -7.62 9.15 8.34
N HIS A 520 -8.61 10.02 8.14
CA HIS A 520 -9.63 10.34 9.14
C HIS A 520 -10.76 9.29 9.14
N PRO A 521 -11.27 8.86 10.31
CA PRO A 521 -12.35 7.87 10.40
C PRO A 521 -13.58 8.20 9.55
N ASP A 522 -13.99 9.48 9.47
CA ASP A 522 -15.15 9.89 8.67
C ASP A 522 -14.94 9.71 7.16
N ALA A 523 -13.74 9.99 6.66
CA ALA A 523 -13.43 9.75 5.25
C ALA A 523 -13.38 8.26 4.95
N ILE A 524 -12.80 7.46 5.86
CA ILE A 524 -12.76 6.00 5.75
C ILE A 524 -14.18 5.42 5.77
N ALA A 525 -15.06 5.95 6.61
CA ALA A 525 -16.46 5.56 6.66
C ALA A 525 -17.21 5.92 5.37
N GLU A 526 -16.93 7.09 4.77
CA GLU A 526 -17.52 7.46 3.48
C GLU A 526 -17.01 6.57 2.34
N VAL A 527 -15.72 6.28 2.26
CA VAL A 527 -15.17 5.32 1.30
C VAL A 527 -15.80 3.94 1.50
N ARG A 528 -15.95 3.48 2.75
CA ARG A 528 -16.63 2.22 3.07
C ARG A 528 -18.07 2.22 2.53
N ARG A 529 -18.83 3.30 2.75
CA ARG A 529 -20.19 3.45 2.25
C ARG A 529 -20.24 3.38 0.72
N ILE A 530 -19.33 4.08 0.04
CA ILE A 530 -19.24 4.07 -1.43
C ILE A 530 -18.91 2.67 -1.95
N LEU A 531 -17.95 1.97 -1.35
CA LEU A 531 -17.60 0.60 -1.74
C LEU A 531 -18.77 -0.38 -1.52
N LYS A 532 -19.51 -0.27 -0.41
CA LYS A 532 -20.71 -1.12 -0.21
C LYS A 532 -21.80 -0.83 -1.24
N MET A 533 -22.06 0.45 -1.52
CA MET A 533 -23.00 0.86 -2.55
C MET A 533 -22.61 0.34 -3.94
N HIS A 534 -21.33 0.45 -4.30
CA HIS A 534 -20.80 -0.09 -5.55
C HIS A 534 -20.97 -1.61 -5.66
N ALA A 535 -20.73 -2.35 -4.58
CA ALA A 535 -20.90 -3.79 -4.55
C ALA A 535 -22.37 -4.25 -4.62
N ALA A 536 -23.30 -3.46 -4.10
CA ALA A 536 -24.73 -3.77 -4.13
C ALA A 536 -25.39 -3.48 -5.50
N GLY A 537 -24.81 -2.60 -6.30
CA GLY A 537 -25.29 -2.27 -7.64
C GLY A 537 -24.82 -3.23 -8.75
N ARG A 538 -24.17 -4.34 -8.39
CA ARG A 538 -23.55 -5.30 -9.31
C ARG A 538 -24.13 -6.70 -9.16
#